data_AF-A0A1V1P4E2-F1
#
_entry.id   AF-A0A1V1P4E2-F1
#
_cell.length_a   1.000
_cell.length_b   1.000
_cell.length_c   1.000
_cell.angle_alpha   90.00
_cell.angle_beta   90.00
_cell.angle_gamma   90.00
#
_symmetry.space_group_name_H-M   'P 1'
#
loop_
_entity.id
_entity.type
_entity.pdbx_description
1 polymer ?
#
loop_
_entity_poly.entity_id
_entity_poly.type
_entity_poly.pdbx_seq_one_letter_code
_entity_poly.pdbx_strand_id
1 'polypeptide(L)'
;MVIPKSVDSIMLFLKKHAFRGADFSEVRRKDIWSIPINILREVIINALVHTDYSHQGSPICIAFFDDRIEVENPGGLLPGLTVEDMKQGVSQIRNPVIARVLRELALIEQWGSGIPSIFCEAKANGLAEPKILELGSLIRVVIYLRNARKISSPIPGT
;
A
#
# COMPACT_ATOMS: atom_id res chain seq x y z
N MET A 1 -11.19 13.51 -13.70
CA MET A 1 -9.90 12.79 -13.72
C MET A 1 -10.18 11.35 -14.13
N VAL A 2 -9.54 10.80 -15.17
CA VAL A 2 -9.77 9.41 -15.59
C VAL A 2 -8.92 8.50 -14.69
N ILE A 3 -9.51 7.44 -14.13
CA ILE A 3 -8.90 6.51 -13.16
C ILE A 3 -7.45 6.07 -13.48
N PRO A 4 -7.07 5.80 -14.75
CA PRO A 4 -5.70 5.41 -15.10
C PRO A 4 -4.67 6.49 -14.78
N LYS A 5 -4.99 7.74 -15.14
CA LYS A 5 -4.14 8.89 -14.83
C LYS A 5 -4.02 9.09 -13.33
N SER A 6 -5.03 8.69 -12.55
CA SER A 6 -4.97 8.72 -11.09
C SER A 6 -3.92 7.75 -10.55
N VAL A 7 -3.86 6.51 -11.03
CA VAL A 7 -2.85 5.54 -10.59
C VAL A 7 -1.45 6.05 -10.92
N ASP A 8 -1.20 6.46 -12.16
CA ASP A 8 0.11 6.97 -12.56
C ASP A 8 0.48 8.25 -11.81
N SER A 9 -0.47 9.15 -11.59
CA SER A 9 -0.24 10.39 -10.84
C SER A 9 0.00 10.11 -9.36
N ILE A 10 -0.70 9.13 -8.77
CA ILE A 10 -0.45 8.69 -7.39
C ILE A 10 0.93 8.06 -7.32
N MET A 11 1.29 7.15 -8.24
CA MET A 11 2.62 6.53 -8.26
C MET A 11 3.73 7.55 -8.50
N LEU A 12 3.51 8.55 -9.36
CA LEU A 12 4.44 9.65 -9.59
C LEU A 12 4.52 10.57 -8.37
N PHE A 13 3.40 10.89 -7.74
CA PHE A 13 3.33 11.68 -6.51
C PHE A 13 4.08 10.98 -5.39
N LEU A 14 3.85 9.69 -5.21
CA LEU A 14 4.54 8.83 -4.25
C LEU A 14 6.04 8.79 -4.57
N LYS A 15 6.43 8.53 -5.82
CA LYS A 15 7.84 8.62 -6.25
C LYS A 15 8.45 10.02 -6.16
N LYS A 16 7.66 11.09 -6.01
CA LYS A 16 8.19 12.45 -5.89
C LYS A 16 8.22 12.94 -4.44
N HIS A 17 7.27 12.50 -3.63
CA HIS A 17 7.10 12.92 -2.23
C HIS A 17 7.71 11.94 -1.23
N ALA A 18 7.81 10.64 -1.57
CA ALA A 18 8.68 9.70 -0.85
C ALA A 18 10.15 10.16 -0.84
N PHE A 19 10.54 11.01 -1.80
CA PHE A 19 11.87 11.59 -1.91
C PHE A 19 11.98 13.01 -1.34
N ARG A 20 10.86 13.70 -1.04
CA ARG A 20 10.85 15.11 -0.62
C ARG A 20 10.62 15.35 0.87
N GLY A 21 10.30 14.32 1.67
CA GLY A 21 10.36 14.41 3.13
C GLY A 21 11.79 14.52 3.70
N ALA A 22 12.78 14.85 2.86
CA ALA A 22 14.21 14.71 3.09
C ALA A 22 14.95 16.05 3.22
N ASP A 23 14.26 17.16 3.45
CA ASP A 23 14.90 18.49 3.34
C ASP A 23 14.62 19.36 4.57
N PHE A 24 15.33 19.09 5.67
CA PHE A 24 15.78 20.07 6.68
C PHE A 24 16.80 19.41 7.62
N SER A 25 17.96 18.99 7.10
CA SER A 25 19.26 18.94 7.82
C SER A 25 20.34 18.22 6.98
N GLU A 26 21.19 19.05 6.38
CA GLU A 26 22.57 18.91 5.84
C GLU A 26 23.42 17.61 5.97
N VAL A 27 22.89 16.38 5.98
CA VAL A 27 23.73 15.17 5.84
C VAL A 27 23.20 14.19 4.81
N ARG A 28 23.93 14.16 3.70
CA ARG A 28 23.89 13.22 2.58
C ARG A 28 23.73 11.73 3.00
N ARG A 29 22.95 11.03 2.18
CA ARG A 29 23.23 9.68 1.64
C ARG A 29 23.17 8.50 2.61
N LYS A 30 21.96 7.97 2.82
CA LYS A 30 21.59 6.55 2.63
C LYS A 30 20.11 6.38 2.97
N ASP A 31 19.29 6.12 1.96
CA ASP A 31 17.94 5.53 2.07
C ASP A 31 16.91 6.37 2.86
N ILE A 32 16.20 7.36 2.28
CA ILE A 32 15.10 7.09 1.35
C ILE A 32 14.53 5.70 1.64
N TRP A 33 13.71 5.61 2.69
CA TRP A 33 12.95 4.44 3.13
C TRP A 33 12.71 3.43 2.00
N SER A 34 13.06 2.16 2.22
CA SER A 34 12.88 1.06 1.26
C SER A 34 11.39 0.78 1.00
N ILE A 35 10.65 1.76 0.47
CA ILE A 35 9.23 1.67 0.18
C ILE A 35 9.07 0.59 -0.87
N PRO A 36 8.40 -0.53 -0.55
CA PRO A 36 8.20 -1.61 -1.50
C PRO A 36 7.19 -1.13 -2.55
N ILE A 37 7.70 -0.54 -3.62
CA ILE A 37 6.88 0.17 -4.61
C ILE A 37 5.85 -0.73 -5.27
N ASN A 38 6.15 -2.02 -5.46
CA ASN A 38 5.18 -2.93 -6.07
C ASN A 38 4.11 -3.36 -5.05
N ILE A 39 4.47 -3.60 -3.78
CA ILE A 39 3.48 -3.79 -2.70
C ILE A 39 2.54 -2.59 -2.62
N LEU A 40 3.07 -1.36 -2.58
CA LEU A 40 2.26 -0.16 -2.48
C LEU A 40 1.37 0.03 -3.70
N ARG A 41 1.90 -0.23 -4.91
CA ARG A 41 1.12 -0.24 -6.16
C ARG A 41 -0.06 -1.20 -6.07
N GLU A 42 0.18 -2.41 -5.62
CA GLU A 42 -0.84 -3.46 -5.51
C GLU A 42 -1.91 -3.09 -4.47
N VAL A 43 -1.52 -2.54 -3.32
CA VAL A 43 -2.46 -2.07 -2.30
C VAL A 43 -3.34 -0.94 -2.83
N ILE A 44 -2.78 0.02 -3.59
CA ILE A 44 -3.54 1.12 -4.18
C ILE A 44 -4.52 0.62 -5.25
N ILE A 45 -4.09 -0.31 -6.10
CA ILE A 45 -4.95 -0.94 -7.10
C ILE A 45 -6.12 -1.65 -6.42
N ASN A 46 -5.85 -2.47 -5.41
CA ASN A 46 -6.90 -3.13 -4.62
C ASN A 46 -7.82 -2.11 -3.94
N ALA A 47 -7.28 -1.00 -3.42
CA ALA A 47 -8.10 0.05 -2.83
C ALA A 47 -9.07 0.64 -3.86
N LEU A 48 -8.60 1.01 -5.05
CA LEU A 48 -9.44 1.57 -6.12
C LEU A 48 -10.52 0.60 -6.62
N VAL A 49 -10.21 -0.69 -6.69
CA VAL A 49 -11.13 -1.74 -7.14
C VAL A 49 -12.20 -2.05 -6.09
N HIS A 50 -11.85 -2.02 -4.82
CA HIS A 50 -12.72 -2.48 -3.73
C HIS A 50 -13.35 -1.36 -2.89
N THR A 51 -12.96 -0.10 -3.08
CA THR A 51 -13.53 1.01 -2.31
C THR A 51 -15.03 1.16 -2.54
N ASP A 52 -15.74 1.54 -1.49
CA ASP A 52 -17.14 1.89 -1.56
C ASP A 52 -17.33 3.38 -1.92
N TYR A 53 -17.43 3.66 -3.22
CA TYR A 53 -17.66 5.01 -3.75
C TYR A 53 -19.03 5.60 -3.38
N SER A 54 -19.94 4.84 -2.76
CA SER A 54 -21.23 5.38 -2.32
C SER A 54 -21.13 6.19 -1.02
N HIS A 55 -20.09 5.93 -0.20
CA HIS A 55 -19.83 6.66 1.04
C HIS A 55 -19.15 8.01 0.77
N GLN A 56 -19.98 9.04 0.58
CA GLN A 56 -19.49 10.41 0.43
C GLN A 56 -18.78 10.89 1.71
N GLY A 57 -17.58 11.46 1.56
CA GLY A 57 -16.78 12.00 2.68
C GLY A 57 -15.71 11.05 3.23
N SER A 58 -15.64 9.81 2.74
CA SER A 58 -14.60 8.83 3.13
C SER A 58 -13.69 8.55 1.93
N PRO A 59 -12.58 9.29 1.74
CA PRO A 59 -11.62 8.99 0.69
C PRO A 59 -10.75 7.78 1.05
N ILE A 60 -10.07 7.21 0.05
CA ILE A 60 -8.93 6.32 0.29
C ILE A 60 -7.81 7.18 0.90
N CYS A 61 -7.36 6.85 2.11
CA CYS A 61 -6.30 7.57 2.81
C CYS A 61 -5.00 6.77 2.78
N ILE A 62 -3.89 7.45 2.49
CA ILE A 62 -2.54 6.86 2.56
C ILE A 62 -1.72 7.67 3.55
N ALA A 63 -1.33 7.05 4.65
CA ALA A 63 -0.53 7.66 5.71
C ALA A 63 0.87 7.06 5.74
N PHE A 64 1.88 7.94 5.78
CA PHE A 64 3.29 7.59 5.90
C PHE A 64 3.74 7.83 7.33
N PHE A 65 4.26 6.79 7.97
CA PHE A 65 4.92 6.85 9.27
C PHE A 65 6.40 6.48 9.10
N ASP A 66 7.18 6.74 10.14
CA ASP A 66 8.59 6.37 10.15
C ASP A 66 8.77 4.85 9.96
N ASP A 67 7.97 4.01 10.61
CA ASP A 67 8.16 2.56 10.59
C ASP A 67 7.21 1.80 9.63
N ARG A 68 6.23 2.48 9.03
CA ARG A 68 5.17 1.83 8.24
C ARG A 68 4.41 2.78 7.31
N ILE A 69 3.69 2.19 6.37
CA ILE A 69 2.70 2.84 5.52
C ILE A 69 1.34 2.23 5.84
N GLU A 70 0.33 3.06 6.04
CA GLU A 70 -1.05 2.63 6.23
C GLU A 70 -1.91 3.10 5.05
N VAL A 71 -2.68 2.18 4.46
CA VAL A 71 -3.68 2.50 3.44
C VAL A 71 -5.05 2.14 3.98
N GLU A 72 -5.91 3.14 4.11
CA GLU A 72 -7.29 2.99 4.56
C GLU A 72 -8.23 3.08 3.38
N ASN A 73 -9.08 2.06 3.25
CA ASN A 73 -10.02 1.92 2.16
C ASN A 73 -11.46 1.81 2.69
N PRO A 74 -12.36 2.72 2.30
CA PRO A 74 -13.79 2.61 2.58
C PRO A 74 -14.43 1.33 2.03
N GLY A 75 -15.36 0.74 2.76
CA GLY A 75 -16.28 -0.30 2.26
C GLY A 75 -16.29 -1.63 2.99
N GLY A 76 -15.37 -1.88 3.93
CA GLY A 76 -15.28 -3.14 4.68
C GLY A 76 -15.12 -4.38 3.79
N LEU A 77 -15.13 -5.57 4.40
CA LEU A 77 -15.26 -6.82 3.64
C LEU A 77 -16.69 -6.99 3.14
N LEU A 78 -16.84 -7.63 1.99
CA LEU A 78 -18.17 -8.05 1.53
C LEU A 78 -18.70 -9.17 2.45
N PRO A 79 -20.01 -9.27 2.66
CA PRO A 79 -20.58 -10.31 3.52
C PRO A 79 -20.11 -11.71 3.10
N GLY A 80 -19.59 -12.49 4.06
CA GLY A 80 -19.09 -13.84 3.84
C GLY A 80 -17.63 -13.92 3.34
N LEU A 81 -16.91 -12.81 3.24
CA LEU A 81 -15.46 -12.77 3.03
C LEU A 81 -14.74 -12.51 4.35
N THR A 82 -13.69 -13.28 4.61
CA THR A 82 -12.78 -13.06 5.75
C THR A 82 -11.43 -12.51 5.27
N VAL A 83 -10.63 -11.99 6.21
CA VAL A 83 -9.24 -11.58 5.91
C VAL A 83 -8.41 -12.79 5.47
N GLU A 84 -8.64 -13.96 6.07
CA GLU A 84 -7.99 -15.21 5.72
C GLU A 84 -8.29 -15.63 4.28
N ASP A 85 -9.55 -15.49 3.84
CA ASP A 85 -9.96 -15.75 2.46
C ASP A 85 -9.22 -14.84 1.48
N MET A 86 -9.09 -13.54 1.80
CA MET A 86 -8.31 -12.60 0.99
C MET A 86 -6.84 -13.02 0.89
N LYS A 87 -6.23 -13.45 2.00
CA LYS A 87 -4.84 -13.95 2.01
C LYS A 87 -4.67 -15.19 1.15
N GLN A 88 -5.71 -16.02 1.00
CA GLN A 88 -5.72 -17.19 0.13
C GLN A 88 -6.04 -16.84 -1.35
N GLY A 89 -6.29 -15.58 -1.66
CA GLY A 89 -6.57 -15.11 -3.01
C GLY A 89 -8.05 -15.15 -3.41
N VAL A 90 -8.95 -15.43 -2.46
CA VAL A 90 -10.39 -15.27 -2.69
C VAL A 90 -10.68 -13.77 -2.78
N SER A 91 -11.15 -13.33 -3.95
CA SER A 91 -11.43 -11.92 -4.21
C SER A 91 -12.82 -11.77 -4.83
N GLN A 92 -13.65 -10.94 -4.19
CA GLN A 92 -14.92 -10.49 -4.76
C GLN A 92 -14.81 -9.00 -5.10
N ILE A 93 -14.95 -8.70 -6.39
CA ILE A 93 -14.76 -7.36 -6.94
C ILE A 93 -16.00 -6.51 -6.67
N ARG A 94 -15.83 -5.38 -5.98
CA ARG A 94 -16.92 -4.41 -5.76
C ARG A 94 -17.19 -3.57 -7.01
N ASN A 95 -16.13 -3.12 -7.69
CA ASN A 95 -16.23 -2.25 -8.85
C ASN A 95 -15.72 -2.94 -10.15
N PRO A 96 -16.53 -3.81 -10.78
CA PRO A 96 -16.10 -4.62 -11.93
C PRO A 96 -15.69 -3.79 -13.16
N VAL A 97 -16.31 -2.62 -13.36
CA VAL A 97 -15.95 -1.70 -14.46
C VAL A 97 -14.55 -1.13 -14.26
N ILE A 98 -14.21 -0.70 -13.04
CA ILE A 98 -12.88 -0.18 -12.70
C ILE A 98 -11.84 -1.27 -12.88
N ALA A 99 -12.15 -2.46 -12.35
CA ALA A 99 -11.29 -3.62 -12.45
C ALA A 99 -11.00 -3.96 -13.92
N ARG A 100 -12.03 -3.98 -14.77
CA ARG A 100 -11.88 -4.22 -16.21
C ARG A 100 -10.97 -3.20 -16.88
N VAL A 101 -11.16 -1.91 -16.60
CA VAL A 101 -10.32 -0.83 -17.17
C VAL A 101 -8.86 -1.00 -16.74
N LEU A 102 -8.59 -1.28 -15.46
CA LEU A 102 -7.23 -1.47 -14.96
C LEU A 102 -6.56 -2.71 -15.58
N ARG A 103 -7.32 -3.78 -15.85
CA ARG A 103 -6.83 -4.96 -16.59
C ARG A 103 -6.52 -4.64 -18.05
N GLU A 104 -7.39 -3.91 -18.74
CA GLU A 104 -7.16 -3.48 -20.14
C GLU A 104 -5.90 -2.60 -20.27
N LEU A 105 -5.49 -1.94 -19.18
CA LEU A 105 -4.28 -1.14 -19.10
C LEU A 105 -3.05 -1.91 -18.58
N ALA A 106 -3.16 -3.24 -18.45
CA ALA A 106 -2.10 -4.10 -17.91
C ALA A 106 -1.61 -3.72 -16.50
N LEU A 107 -2.46 -3.05 -15.70
CA LEU A 107 -2.14 -2.73 -14.30
C LEU A 107 -2.48 -3.90 -13.36
N ILE A 108 -3.42 -4.76 -13.77
CA ILE A 108 -3.82 -6.00 -13.08
C ILE A 108 -3.51 -7.17 -14.00
N GLU A 109 -2.62 -8.06 -13.58
CA GLU A 109 -2.20 -9.23 -14.37
C GLU A 109 -3.12 -10.43 -14.17
N GLN A 110 -3.47 -10.74 -12.92
CA GLN A 110 -4.30 -11.88 -12.56
C GLN A 110 -5.26 -11.54 -11.40
N TRP A 111 -6.50 -12.00 -11.49
CA TRP A 111 -7.48 -11.83 -10.42
C TRP A 111 -7.13 -12.70 -9.21
N GLY A 112 -7.24 -12.12 -8.00
CA GLY A 112 -6.98 -12.83 -6.75
C GLY A 112 -5.50 -13.02 -6.40
N SER A 113 -4.56 -12.68 -7.30
CA SER A 113 -3.12 -12.80 -7.00
C SER A 113 -2.56 -11.60 -6.22
N GLY A 114 -3.26 -10.46 -6.22
CA GLY A 114 -2.78 -9.21 -5.65
C GLY A 114 -2.43 -9.27 -4.16
N ILE A 115 -3.38 -9.69 -3.33
CA ILE A 115 -3.15 -9.84 -1.89
C ILE A 115 -2.05 -10.87 -1.59
N PRO A 116 -2.07 -12.11 -2.12
CA PRO A 116 -0.96 -13.06 -1.96
C PRO A 116 0.40 -12.51 -2.39
N SER A 117 0.45 -11.76 -3.49
CA SER A 117 1.68 -11.14 -4.01
C SER A 117 2.30 -10.17 -3.01
N ILE A 118 1.47 -9.36 -2.33
CA ILE A 118 1.92 -8.44 -1.28
C ILE A 118 2.66 -9.19 -0.15
N PHE A 119 2.12 -10.33 0.30
CA PHE A 119 2.77 -11.14 1.34
C PHE A 119 4.06 -11.81 0.84
N CYS A 120 4.03 -12.36 -0.36
CA CYS A 120 5.21 -12.97 -0.99
C CYS A 120 6.34 -11.95 -1.16
N GLU A 121 6.03 -10.75 -1.66
CA GLU A 121 7.00 -9.70 -1.87
C GLU A 121 7.54 -9.13 -0.55
N ALA A 122 6.69 -8.96 0.47
CA ALA A 122 7.14 -8.53 1.79
C ALA A 122 8.17 -9.52 2.36
N LYS A 123 7.88 -10.81 2.26
CA LYS A 123 8.79 -11.88 2.68
C LYS A 123 10.09 -11.89 1.87
N ALA A 124 10.01 -11.74 0.54
CA ALA A 124 11.19 -11.71 -0.33
C ALA A 124 12.12 -10.53 -0.02
N ASN A 125 11.57 -9.38 0.39
CA ASN A 125 12.33 -8.20 0.77
C ASN A 125 12.78 -8.20 2.26
N GLY A 126 12.44 -9.25 3.02
CA GLY A 126 12.75 -9.34 4.45
C GLY A 126 12.02 -8.28 5.30
N LEU A 127 10.85 -7.84 4.85
CA LEU A 127 9.96 -6.94 5.58
C LEU A 127 9.12 -7.75 6.59
N ALA A 128 8.60 -7.06 7.62
CA ALA A 128 7.62 -7.67 8.50
C ALA A 128 6.32 -7.96 7.73
N GLU A 129 5.59 -9.00 8.15
CA GLU A 129 4.35 -9.41 7.49
C GLU A 129 3.34 -8.25 7.49
N PRO A 130 2.78 -7.88 6.33
CA PRO A 130 1.73 -6.88 6.24
C PRO A 130 0.50 -7.27 7.06
N LYS A 131 -0.22 -6.29 7.61
CA LYS A 131 -1.48 -6.52 8.32
C LYS A 131 -2.66 -5.99 7.54
N ILE A 132 -3.74 -6.75 7.52
CA ILE A 132 -5.03 -6.32 6.99
C ILE A 132 -5.97 -6.30 8.19
N LEU A 133 -6.56 -5.15 8.46
CA LEU A 133 -7.44 -4.90 9.60
C LEU A 133 -8.81 -4.45 9.08
N GLU A 134 -9.87 -5.05 9.59
CA GLU A 134 -11.23 -4.58 9.39
C GLU A 134 -11.64 -3.70 10.57
N LEU A 135 -11.91 -2.42 10.28
CA LEU A 135 -12.24 -1.38 11.26
C LEU A 135 -13.65 -0.86 10.97
N GLY A 136 -14.67 -1.62 11.39
CA GLY A 136 -16.06 -1.30 11.08
C GLY A 136 -16.31 -1.36 9.56
N SER A 137 -16.59 -0.22 8.93
CA SER A 137 -16.79 -0.11 7.48
C SER A 137 -15.51 0.23 6.70
N LEU A 138 -14.33 0.13 7.33
CA LEU A 138 -13.04 0.43 6.70
C LEU A 138 -12.15 -0.81 6.67
N ILE A 139 -11.35 -0.93 5.62
CA ILE A 139 -10.22 -1.86 5.57
C ILE A 139 -8.94 -1.08 5.65
N ARG A 140 -8.06 -1.44 6.58
CA ARG A 140 -6.73 -0.85 6.71
C ARG A 140 -5.67 -1.89 6.37
N VAL A 141 -4.81 -1.57 5.42
CA VAL A 141 -3.61 -2.35 5.09
C VAL A 141 -2.39 -1.64 5.65
N VAL A 142 -1.60 -2.34 6.45
CA VAL A 142 -0.37 -1.84 7.09
C VAL A 142 0.82 -2.55 6.46
N ILE A 143 1.74 -1.78 5.89
CA ILE A 143 2.98 -2.24 5.28
C ILE A 143 4.14 -1.73 6.14
N TYR A 144 4.93 -2.61 6.72
CA TYR A 144 6.07 -2.23 7.54
C TYR A 144 7.30 -1.90 6.68
N LEU A 145 8.01 -0.84 7.05
CA LEU A 145 9.25 -0.41 6.42
C LEU A 145 10.45 -1.05 7.14
N ARG A 146 11.53 -1.30 6.39
CA ARG A 146 12.78 -1.75 6.99
C ARG A 146 13.39 -0.56 7.73
N ASN A 147 13.40 -0.59 9.06
CA ASN A 147 14.11 0.41 9.86
C ASN A 147 15.57 0.48 9.39
N ALA A 148 16.00 1.66 8.95
CA ALA A 148 17.43 1.95 8.86
C ALA A 148 18.03 1.67 10.24
N ARG A 149 18.96 0.71 10.32
CA ARG A 149 19.63 0.36 11.58
C ARG A 149 20.04 1.66 12.27
N LYS A 150 19.64 1.86 13.53
CA LYS A 150 20.30 2.84 14.41
C LYS A 150 21.80 2.56 14.29
N ILE A 151 22.53 3.45 13.64
CA ILE A 151 23.98 3.44 13.71
C ILE A 151 24.26 3.79 15.15
N SER A 152 24.57 2.78 15.97
CA SER A 152 25.18 3.01 17.27
C SER A 152 26.48 3.75 17.01
N SER A 153 26.49 5.06 17.24
CA SER A 153 27.73 5.81 17.33
C SER A 153 28.58 5.16 18.43
N PRO A 154 29.81 4.71 18.18
CA PRO A 154 30.72 4.43 19.27
C PRO A 154 30.97 5.77 19.97
N ILE A 155 30.68 5.82 21.27
CA ILE A 155 31.03 6.96 22.13
C ILE A 155 32.56 7.07 22.11
N PRO A 156 33.16 8.19 21.68
CA PRO A 156 34.59 8.39 21.88
C PRO A 156 34.83 8.77 23.34
N GLY A 157 35.54 7.92 24.06
CA GLY A 157 36.28 8.28 25.27
C GLY A 157 35.56 8.07 26.59
N THR A 158 36.04 7.09 27.37
CA THR A 158 36.76 7.37 28.61
C THR A 158 37.81 6.30 28.83
#